data_AF-A0A7Y8SX03-F1
#
_entry.id   AF-A0A7Y8SX03-F1
#
_cell.length_a   1.000
_cell.length_b   1.000
_cell.length_c   1.000
_cell.angle_alpha   90.00
_cell.angle_beta   90.00
_cell.angle_gamma   90.00
#
_symmetry.space_group_name_H-M   'P 1'
#
loop_
_entity.id
_entity.type
_entity.pdbx_description
1 polymer ?
#
loop_
_entity_poly.entity_id
_entity_poly.type
_entity_poly.pdbx_seq_one_letter_code
_entity_poly.pdbx_strand_id
1 'polypeptide(L)'
;MGEKAPAASQLEVTSAAHIATWAAGETIQVGDPETITPGRVIALDISPMLQAVFGTVFPQAGAILKIAIVGNGGEAGIDVSDSGMSGTFFGVRTFSGGIANTSQYAIPCSQLSPISNSNLIFIREQDYGGNMGITIASVNALWV
;
A
#
# COMPACT_ATOMS: atom_id res chain seq x y z
N MET A 1 -27.39 -16.09 13.18
CA MET A 1 -26.51 -17.14 12.63
C MET A 1 -25.52 -16.38 11.75
N GLY A 2 -24.28 -16.20 12.19
CA GLY A 2 -23.31 -15.35 11.48
C GLY A 2 -22.80 -16.07 10.24
N GLU A 3 -22.93 -15.44 9.07
CA GLU A 3 -22.39 -15.98 7.82
C GLU A 3 -20.86 -16.09 7.91
N LYS A 4 -20.35 -17.26 7.54
CA LYS A 4 -18.94 -17.58 7.56
C LYS A 4 -18.30 -16.95 6.32
N ALA A 5 -17.28 -16.12 6.51
CA ALA A 5 -16.52 -15.56 5.39
C ALA A 5 -16.07 -16.66 4.40
N PRO A 6 -16.11 -16.38 3.09
CA PRO A 6 -15.77 -17.36 2.07
C PRO A 6 -14.31 -17.82 2.21
N ALA A 7 -14.02 -19.04 1.74
CA ALA A 7 -12.65 -19.53 1.70
C ALA A 7 -11.79 -18.64 0.78
N ALA A 8 -10.47 -18.60 0.97
CA ALA A 8 -9.56 -17.74 0.20
C ALA A 8 -9.61 -17.97 -1.32
N SER A 9 -10.13 -19.10 -1.78
CA SER A 9 -10.33 -19.45 -3.19
C SER A 9 -11.76 -19.23 -3.70
N GLN A 10 -12.61 -18.55 -2.93
CA GLN A 10 -14.02 -18.36 -3.25
C GLN A 10 -14.41 -16.89 -3.15
N LEU A 11 -15.24 -16.45 -4.10
CA LEU A 11 -15.93 -15.18 -4.04
C LEU A 11 -17.37 -15.43 -3.57
N GLU A 12 -17.82 -14.66 -2.59
CA GLU A 12 -19.22 -14.69 -2.15
C GLU A 12 -20.00 -13.58 -2.84
N VAL A 13 -21.16 -13.93 -3.39
CA VAL A 13 -22.11 -12.98 -3.97
C VAL A 13 -23.30 -12.86 -3.03
N THR A 14 -23.35 -11.76 -2.29
CA THR A 14 -24.40 -11.50 -1.29
C THR A 14 -25.72 -11.02 -1.91
N SER A 15 -25.70 -10.65 -3.19
CA SER A 15 -26.88 -10.21 -3.94
C SER A 15 -26.77 -10.58 -5.41
N ALA A 16 -27.78 -11.29 -5.93
CA ALA A 16 -27.86 -11.64 -7.34
C ALA A 16 -27.90 -10.40 -8.26
N ALA A 17 -28.37 -9.26 -7.76
CA ALA A 17 -28.40 -8.01 -8.53
C ALA A 17 -26.99 -7.48 -8.85
N HIS A 18 -25.98 -7.78 -8.04
CA HIS A 18 -24.60 -7.31 -8.25
C HIS A 18 -23.89 -8.04 -9.39
N ILE A 19 -24.39 -9.21 -9.79
CA ILE A 19 -23.83 -10.03 -10.88
C ILE A 19 -24.78 -10.18 -12.06
N ALA A 20 -25.91 -9.46 -12.05
CA ALA A 20 -26.96 -9.60 -13.07
C ALA A 20 -26.49 -9.26 -14.49
N THR A 21 -25.41 -8.48 -14.61
CA THR A 21 -24.79 -8.09 -15.88
C THR A 21 -23.58 -8.95 -16.24
N TRP A 22 -23.20 -9.93 -15.43
CA TRP A 22 -22.02 -10.75 -15.70
C TRP A 22 -22.29 -11.71 -16.87
N ALA A 23 -21.32 -11.84 -17.75
CA ALA A 23 -21.35 -12.76 -18.88
C ALA A 23 -20.32 -13.89 -18.73
N ALA A 24 -20.61 -15.04 -19.34
CA ALA A 24 -19.67 -16.15 -19.37
C ALA A 24 -18.36 -15.74 -20.08
N GLY A 25 -17.23 -15.96 -19.41
CA GLY A 25 -15.89 -15.61 -19.92
C GLY A 25 -15.39 -14.22 -19.52
N GLU A 26 -16.16 -13.45 -18.75
CA GLU A 26 -15.67 -12.20 -18.17
C GLU A 26 -14.64 -12.46 -17.06
N THR A 27 -13.63 -11.60 -16.99
CA THR A 27 -12.57 -11.66 -15.99
C THR A 27 -12.92 -10.76 -14.82
N ILE A 28 -12.90 -11.31 -13.60
CA ILE A 28 -13.06 -10.52 -12.38
C ILE A 28 -11.70 -9.95 -11.99
N GLN A 29 -11.60 -8.63 -11.97
CA GLN A 29 -10.44 -7.99 -11.37
C GLN A 29 -10.58 -8.01 -9.84
N VAL A 30 -9.57 -8.57 -9.16
CA VAL A 30 -9.45 -8.56 -7.70
C VAL A 30 -8.39 -7.53 -7.31
N GLY A 31 -8.74 -6.63 -6.38
CA GLY A 31 -7.92 -5.49 -5.97
C GLY A 31 -8.23 -4.20 -6.76
N ASP A 32 -7.46 -3.15 -6.52
CA ASP A 32 -7.72 -1.83 -7.11
C ASP A 32 -7.56 -1.84 -8.64
N PRO A 33 -8.48 -1.21 -9.40
CA PRO A 33 -8.41 -1.10 -10.85
C PRO A 33 -7.10 -0.46 -11.33
N GLU A 34 -6.44 -1.02 -12.34
CA GLU A 34 -5.18 -0.45 -12.84
C GLU A 34 -5.37 0.94 -13.47
N THR A 35 -6.57 1.22 -13.96
CA THR A 35 -6.97 2.54 -14.46
C THR A 35 -7.12 3.59 -13.36
N ILE A 36 -7.28 3.16 -12.10
CA ILE A 36 -7.45 4.02 -10.92
C ILE A 36 -6.17 4.09 -10.09
N THR A 37 -5.46 2.96 -9.96
CA THR A 37 -4.16 2.85 -9.29
C THR A 37 -3.11 2.23 -10.23
N PRO A 38 -2.62 2.98 -11.24
CA PRO A 38 -1.59 2.48 -12.14
C PRO A 38 -0.37 1.98 -11.36
N GLY A 39 0.12 0.78 -11.70
CA GLY A 39 1.26 0.17 -10.99
C GLY A 39 0.97 -0.21 -9.54
N ARG A 40 -0.30 -0.28 -9.13
CA ARG A 40 -0.76 -0.62 -7.76
C ARG A 40 -0.16 0.29 -6.69
N VAL A 41 -0.03 1.57 -7.03
CA VAL A 41 0.55 2.59 -6.16
C VAL A 41 -0.55 3.26 -5.36
N ILE A 42 -0.33 3.35 -4.05
CA ILE A 42 -1.18 4.05 -3.09
C ILE A 42 -0.47 5.32 -2.66
N ALA A 43 -1.17 6.46 -2.74
CA ALA A 43 -0.71 7.72 -2.18
C ALA A 43 -1.14 7.82 -0.71
N LEU A 44 -0.16 7.91 0.19
CA LEU A 44 -0.37 8.08 1.61
C LEU A 44 -0.35 9.57 1.96
N ASP A 45 -1.51 10.09 2.35
CA ASP A 45 -1.65 11.42 2.93
C ASP A 45 -1.35 11.36 4.44
N ILE A 46 -0.31 12.08 4.87
CA ILE A 46 0.14 12.08 6.26
C ILE A 46 -0.47 13.21 7.10
N SER A 47 -1.33 14.05 6.53
CA SER A 47 -2.00 15.14 7.25
C SER A 47 -2.79 14.69 8.49
N PRO A 48 -3.44 13.51 8.56
CA PRO A 48 -4.08 13.07 9.80
C PRO A 48 -3.06 12.86 10.93
N MET A 49 -1.87 12.33 10.60
CA MET A 49 -0.78 12.18 11.56
C MET A 49 -0.23 13.56 11.98
N LEU A 50 -0.01 14.47 11.03
CA LEU A 50 0.49 15.80 11.33
C LEU A 50 -0.45 16.57 12.25
N GLN A 51 -1.76 16.51 11.96
CA GLN A 51 -2.77 17.14 12.79
C GLN A 51 -2.81 16.53 14.19
N ALA A 52 -2.66 15.20 14.32
CA ALA A 52 -2.67 14.53 15.61
C ALA A 52 -1.43 14.81 16.46
N VAL A 53 -0.25 14.89 15.84
CA VAL A 53 1.04 15.02 16.55
C VAL A 53 1.43 16.49 16.77
N PHE A 54 1.23 17.35 15.77
CA PHE A 54 1.69 18.73 15.79
C PHE A 54 0.56 19.76 15.91
N GLY A 55 -0.70 19.32 15.80
CA GLY A 55 -1.87 20.22 15.84
C GLY A 55 -2.03 21.07 14.58
N THR A 56 -1.21 20.86 13.55
CA THR A 56 -1.23 21.62 12.29
C THR A 56 -0.67 20.79 11.14
N VAL A 57 -1.12 21.11 9.92
CA VAL A 57 -0.69 20.47 8.68
C VAL A 57 0.26 21.42 7.95
N PHE A 58 1.42 20.91 7.58
CA PHE A 58 2.47 21.64 6.85
C PHE A 58 3.11 20.73 5.81
N PRO A 59 3.81 21.28 4.80
CA PRO A 59 4.61 20.49 3.87
C PRO A 59 5.92 20.03 4.50
N GLN A 60 6.37 18.84 4.14
CA GLN A 60 7.62 18.24 4.58
C GLN A 60 8.65 18.34 3.46
N ALA A 61 9.91 18.61 3.79
CA ALA A 61 11.02 18.39 2.85
C ALA A 61 11.33 16.89 2.68
N GLY A 62 11.04 16.08 3.71
CA GLY A 62 11.16 14.62 3.65
C GLY A 62 10.57 13.92 4.87
N ALA A 63 10.42 12.60 4.78
CA ALA A 63 9.92 11.74 5.85
C ALA A 63 10.83 10.52 6.06
N ILE A 64 11.01 10.09 7.31
CA ILE A 64 11.60 8.79 7.62
C ILE A 64 10.47 7.77 7.72
N LEU A 65 10.43 6.86 6.77
CA LEU A 65 9.50 5.74 6.76
C LEU A 65 10.19 4.48 7.24
N LYS A 66 9.61 3.83 8.25
CA LYS A 66 9.96 2.47 8.66
C LYS A 66 9.03 1.49 7.98
N ILE A 67 9.61 0.44 7.44
CA ILE A 67 8.87 -0.68 6.85
C ILE A 67 9.22 -1.96 7.61
N ALA A 68 8.20 -2.79 7.86
CA ALA A 68 8.38 -4.18 8.28
C ALA A 68 7.52 -5.07 7.38
N ILE A 69 8.10 -6.16 6.87
CA ILE A 69 7.42 -7.09 5.96
C ILE A 69 7.89 -8.52 6.25
N VAL A 70 7.01 -9.51 6.11
CA VAL A 70 7.33 -10.94 6.13
C VAL A 70 6.88 -11.60 4.82
N GLY A 71 7.72 -12.46 4.24
CA GLY A 71 7.35 -13.32 3.12
C GLY A 71 7.36 -14.77 3.55
N ASN A 72 6.32 -15.52 3.18
CA ASN A 72 6.21 -16.94 3.46
C ASN A 72 5.98 -17.72 2.17
N GLY A 73 6.85 -18.69 1.88
CA GLY A 73 6.77 -19.51 0.67
C GLY A 73 7.27 -18.81 -0.61
N GLY A 74 7.68 -17.54 -0.52
CA GLY A 74 8.29 -16.78 -1.62
C GLY A 74 8.68 -15.37 -1.19
N GLU A 75 9.28 -14.60 -2.10
CA GLU A 75 9.66 -13.21 -1.86
C GLU A 75 8.43 -12.29 -2.01
N ALA A 76 8.32 -11.34 -1.10
CA ALA A 76 7.39 -10.22 -1.15
C ALA A 76 8.17 -8.92 -0.93
N GLY A 77 7.59 -7.80 -1.33
CA GLY A 77 8.22 -6.49 -1.22
C GLY A 77 7.24 -5.37 -0.94
N ILE A 78 7.75 -4.34 -0.27
CA ILE A 78 7.13 -3.02 -0.24
C ILE A 78 8.11 -2.04 -0.85
N ASP A 79 7.62 -1.33 -1.86
CA ASP A 79 8.33 -0.24 -2.49
C ASP A 79 7.72 1.10 -2.10
N VAL A 80 8.58 2.09 -2.05
CA VAL A 80 8.23 3.47 -1.74
C VAL A 80 8.82 4.42 -2.75
N SER A 81 8.15 5.56 -2.92
CA SER A 81 8.53 6.59 -3.88
C SER A 81 8.07 7.96 -3.38
N ASP A 82 8.77 9.00 -3.84
CA ASP A 82 8.43 10.40 -3.63
C ASP A 82 7.30 10.90 -4.56
N SER A 83 7.14 10.26 -5.72
CA SER A 83 6.34 10.75 -6.85
C SER A 83 5.41 9.71 -7.48
N GLY A 84 5.54 8.43 -7.09
CA GLY A 84 4.77 7.33 -7.63
C GLY A 84 5.12 6.97 -9.09
N MET A 85 6.12 7.61 -9.68
CA MET A 85 6.52 7.38 -11.08
C MET A 85 7.36 6.11 -11.24
N SER A 86 7.25 5.45 -12.39
CA SER A 86 8.11 4.31 -12.71
C SER A 86 9.60 4.68 -12.63
N GLY A 87 10.42 3.78 -12.07
CA GLY A 87 11.86 4.00 -11.89
C GLY A 87 12.26 4.78 -10.63
N THR A 88 11.30 5.36 -9.90
CA THR A 88 11.57 6.09 -8.64
C THR A 88 11.42 5.22 -7.39
N PHE A 89 10.88 4.00 -7.57
CA PHE A 89 10.60 3.08 -6.47
C PHE A 89 11.87 2.41 -5.97
N PHE A 90 12.02 2.40 -4.65
CA PHE A 90 13.00 1.61 -3.92
C PHE A 90 12.32 0.99 -2.70
N GLY A 91 12.85 -0.10 -2.18
CA GLY A 91 12.10 -0.83 -1.18
C GLY A 91 12.87 -1.96 -0.52
N VAL A 92 12.14 -2.65 0.35
CA VAL A 92 12.63 -3.83 1.07
C VAL A 92 12.00 -5.08 0.48
N ARG A 93 12.77 -6.16 0.49
CA ARG A 93 12.35 -7.50 0.09
C ARG A 93 12.48 -8.45 1.26
N THR A 94 11.58 -9.42 1.32
CA THR A 94 11.59 -10.47 2.34
C THR A 94 12.43 -11.65 1.89
N PHE A 95 12.88 -12.45 2.85
CA PHE A 95 13.28 -13.82 2.56
C PHE A 95 12.03 -14.71 2.50
N SER A 96 12.13 -15.89 1.87
CA SER A 96 11.03 -16.86 1.78
C SER A 96 10.75 -17.64 3.08
N GLY A 97 11.59 -17.46 4.10
CA GLY A 97 11.61 -18.24 5.34
C GLY A 97 10.69 -17.74 6.46
N GLY A 98 9.78 -16.79 6.20
CA GLY A 98 8.84 -16.31 7.22
C GLY A 98 9.45 -15.41 8.30
N ILE A 99 10.67 -14.91 8.08
CA ILE A 99 11.34 -13.96 8.98
C ILE A 99 11.01 -12.53 8.56
N ALA A 100 10.73 -11.68 9.54
CA ALA A 100 10.45 -10.26 9.29
C ALA A 100 11.71 -9.50 8.91
N ASN A 101 11.64 -8.79 7.79
CA ASN A 101 12.65 -7.85 7.34
C ASN A 101 12.17 -6.43 7.66
N THR A 102 13.04 -5.63 8.27
CA THR A 102 12.74 -4.24 8.59
C THR A 102 13.74 -3.30 7.95
N SER A 103 13.25 -2.19 7.40
CA SER A 103 14.08 -1.13 6.83
C SER A 103 13.60 0.24 7.28
N GLN A 104 14.48 1.23 7.16
CA GLN A 104 14.12 2.63 7.32
C GLN A 104 14.67 3.41 6.12
N TYR A 105 13.82 4.25 5.54
CA TYR A 105 14.15 5.06 4.38
C TYR A 105 13.85 6.52 4.66
N ALA A 106 14.80 7.38 4.27
CA ALA A 106 14.53 8.81 4.10
C ALA A 106 13.92 9.01 2.71
N ILE A 107 12.66 9.44 2.67
CA ILE A 107 11.93 9.68 1.43
C ILE A 107 11.80 11.20 1.25
N PRO A 108 12.39 11.78 0.18
CA PRO A 108 12.13 13.17 -0.14
C PRO A 108 10.64 13.35 -0.47
N CYS A 109 10.09 14.49 -0.12
CA CYS A 109 8.66 14.77 -0.29
C CYS A 109 8.48 15.76 -1.44
N SER A 110 8.23 15.25 -2.65
CA SER A 110 8.18 16.07 -3.88
C SER A 110 6.77 16.42 -4.35
N GLN A 111 5.75 15.74 -3.84
CA GLN A 111 4.36 15.93 -4.25
C GLN A 111 3.47 16.36 -3.10
N LEU A 112 2.68 17.41 -3.31
CA LEU A 112 1.68 17.89 -2.34
C LEU A 112 0.37 17.10 -2.49
N SER A 113 -0.33 16.89 -1.39
CA SER A 113 -1.68 16.33 -1.41
C SER A 113 -2.67 17.32 -2.06
N PRO A 114 -3.61 16.84 -2.89
CA PRO A 114 -4.62 17.71 -3.50
C PRO A 114 -5.69 18.18 -2.50
N ILE A 115 -5.77 17.55 -1.33
CA ILE A 115 -6.81 17.81 -0.32
C ILE A 115 -6.25 18.29 1.02
N SER A 116 -4.95 18.16 1.24
CA SER A 116 -4.28 18.60 2.45
C SER A 116 -2.97 19.30 2.07
N ASN A 117 -2.54 20.27 2.88
CA ASN A 117 -1.28 20.97 2.63
C ASN A 117 -0.06 20.16 3.10
N SER A 118 -0.16 18.82 3.16
CA SER A 118 0.96 17.92 3.45
C SER A 118 1.49 17.25 2.20
N ASN A 119 2.69 16.69 2.28
CA ASN A 119 3.23 15.91 1.18
C ASN A 119 2.67 14.48 1.18
N LEU A 120 2.61 13.90 -0.02
CA LEU A 120 2.24 12.51 -0.25
C LEU A 120 3.49 11.63 -0.21
N ILE A 121 3.31 10.41 0.29
CA ILE A 121 4.29 9.32 0.16
C ILE A 121 3.65 8.23 -0.66
N PHE A 122 4.32 7.73 -1.69
CA PHE A 122 3.78 6.67 -2.53
C PHE A 122 4.30 5.32 -2.08
N ILE A 123 3.41 4.36 -1.95
CA ILE A 123 3.71 3.00 -1.48
C ILE A 123 3.06 2.00 -2.44
N ARG A 124 3.74 0.91 -2.73
CA ARG A 124 3.15 -0.23 -3.43
C ARG A 124 3.62 -1.54 -2.84
N GLU A 125 2.73 -2.52 -2.88
CA GLU A 125 3.05 -3.91 -2.56
C GLU A 125 3.56 -4.60 -3.82
N GLN A 126 4.52 -5.51 -3.66
CA GLN A 126 5.10 -6.32 -4.72
C GLN A 126 5.07 -7.78 -4.29
N ASP A 127 4.41 -8.61 -5.08
CA ASP A 127 4.42 -10.06 -4.91
C ASP A 127 5.32 -10.68 -5.98
N TYR A 128 6.34 -11.43 -5.54
CA TYR A 128 7.27 -12.16 -6.40
C TYR A 128 7.05 -13.68 -6.30
N GLY A 129 5.83 -14.10 -5.97
CA GLY A 129 5.44 -15.51 -5.79
C GLY A 129 5.43 -15.95 -4.33
N GLY A 130 5.31 -15.02 -3.39
CA GLY A 130 5.30 -15.28 -1.95
C GLY A 130 4.02 -14.83 -1.28
N ASN A 131 3.56 -15.59 -0.29
CA ASN A 131 2.49 -15.10 0.59
C ASN A 131 3.06 -13.96 1.45
N MET A 132 2.57 -12.75 1.24
CA MET A 132 2.97 -11.60 2.04
C MET A 132 2.22 -11.59 3.38
N GLY A 133 2.95 -11.41 4.48
CA GLY A 133 2.41 -11.35 5.84
C GLY A 133 3.01 -10.21 6.64
N ILE A 134 2.20 -9.60 7.52
CA ILE A 134 2.52 -8.45 8.39
C ILE A 134 3.33 -7.36 7.66
N THR A 135 2.61 -6.45 7.00
CA THR A 135 3.16 -5.23 6.43
C THR A 135 2.91 -4.05 7.38
N ILE A 136 3.97 -3.37 7.79
CA ILE A 136 3.91 -2.09 8.51
C ILE A 136 4.63 -1.06 7.64
N ALA A 137 3.97 0.05 7.34
CA ALA A 137 4.61 1.27 6.84
C ALA A 137 4.24 2.42 7.79
N SER A 138 5.23 2.98 8.49
CA SER A 138 4.99 4.01 9.51
C SER A 138 5.98 5.15 9.37
N VAL A 139 5.49 6.39 9.42
CA VAL A 139 6.33 7.59 9.47
C VAL A 139 6.82 7.81 10.90
N ASN A 140 8.13 7.86 11.10
CA ASN A 140 8.75 7.99 12.44
C ASN A 140 9.48 9.32 12.66
N ALA A 141 9.80 10.04 11.60
CA ALA A 141 10.38 11.38 11.69
C ALA A 141 10.09 12.18 10.42
N LEU A 142 10.22 13.49 10.52
CA LEU A 142 9.98 14.45 9.44
C LEU A 142 11.11 15.46 9.35
N TRP A 143 11.40 15.90 8.13
CA TRP A 143 12.17 17.11 7.86
C TRP A 143 11.21 18.19 7.34
N VAL A 144 11.34 19.40 7.87
CA VAL A 144 10.60 20.61 7.48
C VAL A 144 11.50 21.57 6.73
#